data_AF-A0A4R3FGV0-F1
#
_entry.id   AF-A0A4R3FGV0-F1
#
_cell.length_a   1.000
_cell.length_b   1.000
_cell.length_c   1.000
_cell.angle_alpha   90.00
_cell.angle_beta   90.00
_cell.angle_gamma   90.00
#
_symmetry.space_group_name_H-M   'P 1'
#
loop_
_entity.id
_entity.type
_entity.pdbx_description
1 polymer ?
#
loop_
_entity_poly.entity_id
_entity_poly.type
_entity_poly.pdbx_seq_one_letter_code
_entity_poly.pdbx_strand_id
1 'polypeptide(L)' 'MTENDALRQEIAALADAAEAAPETTADLKSLAVQLWTNFDEFTVEELEDILRDAWRIRGLPFNDNAGI' A
#
# COMPACT_ATOMS: atom_id res chain seq x y z
N MET A 1 -19.04 8.37 4.53
CA MET A 1 -17.71 7.84 4.19
C MET A 1 -17.65 6.44 4.77
N THR A 2 -17.36 5.43 3.95
CA THR A 2 -17.17 4.04 4.42
C THR A 2 -15.69 3.79 4.65
N GLU A 3 -15.33 2.81 5.48
CA GLU A 3 -13.92 2.45 5.72
C GLU A 3 -13.15 2.17 4.41
N ASN A 4 -13.82 1.54 3.44
CA ASN A 4 -13.26 1.29 2.12
C ASN A 4 -12.93 2.57 1.31
N ASP A 5 -13.72 3.64 1.47
CA ASP A 5 -13.43 4.93 0.82
C ASP A 5 -12.19 5.59 1.43
N ALA A 6 -12.07 5.54 2.76
CA ALA A 6 -10.90 6.01 3.49
C ALA A 6 -9.65 5.18 3.16
N LEU A 7 -9.76 3.85 3.07
CA LEU A 7 -8.67 2.97 2.66
C LEU A 7 -8.15 3.33 1.27
N ARG A 8 -9.07 3.53 0.30
CA ARG A 8 -8.69 3.92 -1.07
C ARG A 8 -7.99 5.28 -1.12
N GLN A 9 -8.40 6.23 -0.28
CA GLN A 9 -7.73 7.53 -0.18
C GLN A 9 -6.32 7.39 0.39
N GLU A 10 -6.14 6.62 1.47
CA GLU A 10 -4.83 6.38 2.08
C GLU A 10 -3.88 5.67 1.10
N ILE A 11 -4.34 4.62 0.43
CA ILE A 11 -3.56 3.91 -0.60
C ILE A 11 -3.14 4.87 -1.73
N ALA A 12 -4.06 5.71 -2.19
CA ALA A 12 -3.77 6.68 -3.23
C ALA A 12 -2.71 7.70 -2.79
N ALA A 13 -2.78 8.19 -1.56
CA ALA A 13 -1.81 9.13 -0.98
C ALA A 13 -0.43 8.49 -0.79
N LEU A 14 -0.36 7.25 -0.31
CA LEU A 14 0.89 6.51 -0.18
C LEU A 14 1.57 6.29 -1.54
N ALA A 15 0.78 5.95 -2.56
CA ALA A 15 1.32 5.79 -3.91
C ALA A 15 1.72 7.13 -4.56
N ASP A 16 1.04 8.23 -4.24
CA ASP A 16 1.45 9.59 -4.67
C ASP A 16 2.79 9.98 -4.03
N ALA A 17 2.97 9.68 -2.73
CA ALA A 17 4.23 9.87 -2.04
C ALA A 17 5.37 9.02 -2.62
N ALA A 18 5.08 7.77 -3.00
CA ALA A 18 6.05 6.89 -3.66
C ALA A 18 6.41 7.39 -5.07
N GLU A 19 5.45 7.97 -5.80
CA GLU A 19 5.70 8.62 -7.09
C GLU A 19 6.57 9.87 -6.95
N ALA A 20 6.37 10.64 -5.88
CA ALA A 20 7.20 11.81 -5.56
C ALA A 20 8.61 11.44 -5.08
N ALA A 21 8.83 10.22 -4.59
CA ALA A 21 10.11 9.71 -4.09
C ALA A 21 10.51 8.37 -4.77
N PRO A 22 10.78 8.37 -6.09
CA PRO A 22 11.04 7.14 -6.85
C PRO A 22 12.35 6.43 -6.47
N GLU A 23 13.25 7.13 -5.78
CA GLU A 23 14.50 6.61 -5.22
C GLU A 23 14.29 5.76 -3.95
N THR A 24 13.10 5.86 -3.34
CA THR A 24 12.71 5.01 -2.21
C THR A 24 11.84 3.87 -2.69
N THR A 25 12.34 2.65 -2.55
CA THR A 25 11.53 1.45 -2.82
C THR A 25 10.51 1.28 -1.68
N ALA A 26 9.22 1.36 -2.00
CA ALA A 26 8.16 1.28 -0.99
C ALA A 26 8.04 -0.15 -0.45
N ASP A 27 8.13 -0.35 0.86
CA ASP A 27 7.92 -1.65 1.50
C ASP A 27 6.42 -1.90 1.72
N LEU A 28 5.78 -2.60 0.78
CA LEU A 28 4.32 -2.77 0.79
C LEU A 28 3.83 -3.51 2.04
N LYS A 29 4.64 -4.43 2.57
CA LYS A 29 4.35 -5.15 3.80
C LYS A 29 4.25 -4.22 5.00
N SER A 30 5.23 -3.31 5.13
CA SER A 30 5.21 -2.28 6.19
C SER A 30 4.02 -1.33 6.02
N LEU A 31 3.69 -0.93 4.79
CA LEU A 31 2.51 -0.11 4.50
C LEU A 31 1.21 -0.85 4.83
N ALA A 32 1.09 -2.13 4.49
CA ALA A 32 -0.07 -2.96 4.77
C ALA A 32 -0.30 -3.12 6.28
N VAL A 33 0.75 -3.35 7.07
CA VAL A 33 0.66 -3.40 8.54
C VAL A 33 0.23 -2.05 9.12
N GLN A 34 0.73 -0.95 8.57
CA GLN A 34 0.35 0.40 8.99
C GLN A 34 -1.13 0.70 8.66
N LEU A 35 -1.60 0.29 7.48
CA LEU A 35 -3.01 0.38 7.09
C LEU A 35 -3.86 -0.52 7.98
N TRP A 36 -3.46 -1.77 8.23
CA TRP A 36 -4.19 -2.70 9.08
C TRP A 36 -4.43 -2.14 10.49
N THR A 37 -3.48 -1.36 11.03
CA THR A 37 -3.62 -0.69 12.33
C THR A 37 -4.78 0.32 12.34
N ASN A 38 -5.13 0.88 11.17
CA ASN A 38 -6.22 1.84 10.99
C ASN A 38 -7.49 1.21 10.38
N PHE A 39 -7.35 0.07 9.70
CA PHE A 39 -8.38 -0.64 8.93
C PHE A 39 -8.37 -2.13 9.31
N ASP A 40 -8.90 -2.45 10.49
CA ASP A 40 -8.96 -3.83 11.01
C ASP A 40 -9.97 -4.72 10.25
N GLU A 41 -10.85 -4.13 9.43
CA GLU A 41 -11.77 -4.88 8.54
C GLU A 41 -11.03 -5.74 7.51
N PHE A 42 -9.79 -5.39 7.16
CA PHE A 42 -9.00 -6.08 6.13
C PHE A 42 -7.83 -6.82 6.75
N THR A 43 -7.44 -7.95 6.16
CA THR A 43 -6.20 -8.62 6.58
C THR A 43 -4.97 -7.91 6.00
N VAL A 44 -3.83 -8.02 6.67
CA VAL A 44 -2.55 -7.50 6.15
C VAL A 44 -2.26 -8.06 4.75
N GLU A 45 -2.58 -9.32 4.49
CA GLU A 45 -2.39 -9.97 3.17
C GLU A 45 -3.29 -9.34 2.10
N GLU A 46 -4.56 -9.06 2.40
CA GLU A 46 -5.46 -8.36 1.47
C GLU A 46 -5.00 -6.93 1.20
N LEU A 47 -4.56 -6.21 2.24
CA LEU A 47 -4.04 -4.86 2.11
C LEU A 47 -2.75 -4.82 1.26
N GLU A 48 -1.87 -5.80 1.44
CA GLU A 48 -0.66 -5.95 0.63
C GLU A 48 -0.99 -6.22 -0.83
N ASP A 49 -1.96 -7.09 -1.14
CA ASP A 49 -2.39 -7.37 -2.51
C ASP A 49 -3.00 -6.12 -3.18
N ILE A 50 -3.84 -5.37 -2.46
CA ILE A 50 -4.44 -4.12 -2.96
C ILE A 50 -3.36 -3.05 -3.21
N LEU A 51 -2.44 -2.88 -2.26
CA LEU A 51 -1.30 -1.97 -2.40
C LEU A 51 -0.44 -2.35 -3.61
N ARG A 52 -0.15 -3.64 -3.76
CA ARG A 52 0.66 -4.17 -4.86
C ARG A 52 0.01 -3.91 -6.21
N ASP A 53 -1.30 -4.12 -6.33
CA ASP A 53 -2.03 -3.81 -7.55
C ASP A 53 -1.97 -2.30 -7.86
N ALA A 54 -2.20 -1.45 -6.84
CA ALA A 54 -2.13 0.01 -7.00
C ALA A 54 -0.74 0.50 -7.44
N TRP A 55 0.35 -0.04 -6.87
CA TRP A 55 1.71 0.31 -7.27
C TRP A 55 2.03 -0.21 -8.67
N ARG A 56 1.59 -1.43 -8.99
CA ARG A 56 1.81 -2.04 -10.30
C ARG A 56 1.10 -1.27 -11.42
N ILE A 57 -0.13 -0.82 -11.19
CA ILE A 57 -0.89 0.01 -12.14
C ILE A 57 -0.15 1.32 -12.42
N ARG A 58 0.47 1.92 -11.39
CA ARG A 58 1.23 3.16 -11.52
C ARG A 58 2.69 2.96 -11.98
N GLY A 59 3.16 1.71 -12.07
CA GLY A 59 4.54 1.39 -12.45
C GLY A 59 5.58 1.79 -11.40
N LEU A 60 5.17 1.90 -10.14
CA LEU A 60 6.03 2.34 -9.04
C LEU A 60 6.93 1.21 -8.55
N PRO A 61 8.20 1.50 -8.18
CA PRO A 61 9.08 0.51 -7.59
C PRO A 61 8.63 0.20 -6.16
N PHE A 62 8.42 -1.08 -5.85
CA PHE A 62 8.09 -1.55 -4.52
C PHE A 62 8.93 -2.76 -4.13
N ASN A 63 9.19 -2.87 -2.83
CA ASN A 63 9.93 -3.94 -2.21
C ASN A 63 8.89 -4.98 -1.80
N ASP A 64 8.67 -5.93 -2.69
CA ASP A 64 7.99 -7.17 -2.37
C ASP A 64 9.00 -7.98 -1.56
N ASN A 65 9.11 -7.69 -0.25
CA ASN A 65 9.91 -8.50 0.67
C ASN A 65 9.21 -9.86 0.92
N ALA A 66 8.74 -10.50 -0.15
CA ALA A 66 8.40 -11.91 -0.21
C ALA A 66 9.71 -12.66 -0.02
N GLY A 67 9.91 -13.12 1.22
CA GLY A 67 11.23 -13.43 1.75
C GLY A 67 12.05 -14.44 0.95
N ILE A 68 13.37 -14.25 1.04
CA ILE A 68 14.33 -15.36 1.06
C ILE A 68 14.72 -15.59 2.51
#